data_AF-A0A925FW56-F1
#
_entry.id   AF-A0A925FW56-F1
#
_cell.length_a   1.000
_cell.length_b   1.000
_cell.length_c   1.000
_cell.angle_alpha   90.00
_cell.angle_beta   90.00
_cell.angle_gamma   90.00
#
_symmetry.space_group_name_H-M   'P 1'
#
loop_
_entity.id
_entity.type
_entity.pdbx_description
1 polymer ?
#
loop_
_entity_poly.entity_id
_entity_poly.type
_entity_poly.pdbx_seq_one_letter_code
_entity_poly.pdbx_strand_id
1 'polypeptide(L)'
;MAISAAIILGFGRIGNFIDGQIFGSLTDLPWGVKFPNVEGVRHPVVLYDGLKNFLLVPFLLWVRSWGVAPGRVAAIFVIAYAALRIPIDLLREYPTSMWGLPNGQMLNILMVIAGIIALAVNIYTARSKRERPDPPQNVSESGSPGFRRLALAAICIIPLVIPSDATRDIPASYGTRHQGLEHSWMYPNIAEGLEKAEREKEQGR
;
A
#
# COMPACT_ATOMS: atom_id res chain seq x y z
N MET A 1 -14.62 2.37 -5.39
CA MET A 1 -13.48 2.61 -4.49
C MET A 1 -12.68 1.35 -4.21
N ALA A 2 -13.22 0.29 -3.59
CA ALA A 2 -12.43 -0.91 -3.24
C ALA A 2 -11.73 -1.60 -4.44
N ILE A 3 -12.43 -1.78 -5.56
CA ILE A 3 -11.86 -2.38 -6.78
C ILE A 3 -10.71 -1.52 -7.34
N SER A 4 -10.92 -0.20 -7.42
CA SER A 4 -9.90 0.76 -7.89
C SER A 4 -8.68 0.75 -6.97
N ALA A 5 -8.88 0.66 -5.65
CA ALA A 5 -7.80 0.59 -4.68
C ALA A 5 -6.93 -0.67 -4.86
N ALA A 6 -7.55 -1.83 -5.10
CA ALA A 6 -6.84 -3.07 -5.37
C ALA A 6 -5.93 -2.95 -6.61
N ILE A 7 -6.41 -2.33 -7.69
CA ILE A 7 -5.62 -2.10 -8.91
C ILE A 7 -4.41 -1.21 -8.63
N ILE A 8 -4.63 -0.07 -7.96
CA ILE A 8 -3.57 0.89 -7.62
C ILE A 8 -2.50 0.22 -6.75
N LEU A 9 -2.90 -0.56 -5.75
CA LEU A 9 -1.98 -1.31 -4.90
C LEU A 9 -1.19 -2.36 -5.68
N GLY A 10 -1.82 -3.03 -6.66
CA GLY A 10 -1.14 -3.98 -7.54
C GLY A 10 -0.01 -3.33 -8.35
N PHE A 11 -0.30 -2.21 -9.02
CA PHE A 11 0.70 -1.47 -9.79
C PHE A 11 1.80 -0.87 -8.91
N GLY A 12 1.47 -0.34 -7.73
CA GLY A 12 2.48 0.15 -6.79
C GLY A 12 3.49 -0.93 -6.40
N ARG A 13 3.07 -2.19 -6.30
CA ARG A 13 3.98 -3.32 -6.05
C ARG A 13 4.86 -3.63 -7.25
N ILE A 14 4.37 -3.51 -8.47
CA ILE A 14 5.24 -3.65 -9.66
C ILE A 14 6.35 -2.59 -9.65
N GLY A 15 6.03 -1.34 -9.31
CA GLY A 15 7.02 -0.27 -9.15
C GLY A 15 8.09 -0.61 -8.09
N ASN A 16 7.66 -1.11 -6.93
CA ASN A 16 8.60 -1.56 -5.88
C ASN A 16 9.52 -2.69 -6.37
N PHE A 17 9.00 -3.63 -7.17
CA PHE A 17 9.81 -4.71 -7.73
C PHE A 17 10.85 -4.20 -8.71
N ILE A 18 10.47 -3.29 -9.61
CA ILE A 18 11.39 -2.66 -10.59
C ILE A 18 12.51 -1.91 -9.88
N ASP A 19 12.19 -1.18 -8.81
CA ASP A 19 13.19 -0.45 -8.04
C ASP A 19 14.05 -1.35 -7.12
N GLY A 20 13.68 -2.63 -7.00
CA GLY A 20 14.30 -3.59 -6.10
C GLY A 20 14.05 -3.30 -4.62
N GLN A 21 12.97 -2.57 -4.32
CA GLN A 21 12.56 -2.27 -2.97
C GLN A 21 11.73 -3.42 -2.40
N ILE A 22 11.98 -3.75 -1.13
CA ILE A 22 11.22 -4.73 -0.35
C ILE A 22 11.39 -6.14 -0.93
N PHE A 23 12.27 -6.94 -0.33
CA PHE A 23 12.54 -8.31 -0.73
C PHE A 23 12.14 -9.29 0.38
N GLY A 24 11.94 -10.55 0.01
CA GLY A 24 11.66 -11.62 0.96
C GLY A 24 12.90 -12.20 1.60
N SER A 25 12.70 -13.25 2.39
CA SER A 25 13.78 -14.11 2.88
C SER A 25 14.54 -14.81 1.75
N LEU A 26 15.72 -15.33 2.09
CA LEU A 26 16.54 -16.18 1.22
C LEU A 26 15.75 -17.39 0.75
N THR A 27 15.94 -17.77 -0.51
CA THR A 27 15.23 -18.90 -1.12
C THR A 27 16.07 -19.57 -2.20
N ASP A 28 15.94 -20.90 -2.28
CA ASP A 28 16.56 -21.72 -3.32
C ASP A 28 15.55 -22.11 -4.43
N LEU A 29 14.36 -21.51 -4.42
CA LEU A 29 13.33 -21.78 -5.41
C LEU A 29 13.73 -21.27 -6.80
N PRO A 30 13.32 -21.97 -7.88
CA PRO A 30 13.76 -21.65 -9.25
C PRO A 30 13.23 -20.31 -9.78
N TRP A 31 12.23 -19.71 -9.12
CA TRP A 31 11.70 -18.38 -9.43
C TRP A 31 12.16 -17.30 -8.42
N GLY A 32 13.14 -17.60 -7.58
CA GLY A 32 13.78 -16.61 -6.73
C GLY A 32 14.48 -15.53 -7.57
N VAL A 33 14.53 -14.31 -7.04
CA VAL A 33 15.09 -13.15 -7.73
C VAL A 33 16.29 -12.62 -6.96
N LYS A 34 17.38 -12.34 -7.68
CA LYS A 34 18.55 -11.64 -7.13
C LYS A 34 18.31 -10.14 -7.24
N PHE A 35 18.20 -9.47 -6.10
CA PHE A 35 17.99 -8.03 -6.03
C PHE A 35 19.33 -7.28 -6.00
N PRO A 36 19.42 -6.04 -6.55
CA PRO A 36 20.62 -5.23 -6.47
C PRO A 36 20.95 -4.88 -5.01
N ASN A 37 22.23 -4.93 -4.62
CA ASN A 37 22.71 -4.59 -3.27
C ASN A 37 22.17 -5.48 -2.13
N VAL A 38 21.70 -6.69 -2.45
CA VAL A 38 21.22 -7.66 -1.47
C VAL A 38 21.89 -9.00 -1.72
N GLU A 39 22.35 -9.65 -0.66
CA GLU A 39 22.97 -10.96 -0.74
C GLU A 39 21.95 -12.08 -0.98
N GLY A 40 22.34 -13.01 -1.84
CA GLY A 40 21.60 -14.24 -2.15
C GLY A 40 20.38 -14.06 -3.07
N VAL A 41 19.78 -15.19 -3.40
CA VAL A 41 18.52 -15.26 -4.14
C VAL A 41 17.38 -15.19 -3.12
N ARG A 42 16.38 -14.34 -3.37
CA ARG A 42 15.31 -14.05 -2.41
C ARG A 42 13.93 -14.21 -3.03
N HIS A 43 12.93 -14.46 -2.18
CA HIS A 43 11.55 -14.51 -2.64
C HIS A 43 11.13 -13.14 -3.20
N PRO A 44 10.53 -13.07 -4.41
CA PRO A 44 9.96 -11.84 -4.96
C PRO A 44 8.61 -11.52 -4.30
N VAL A 45 8.60 -11.32 -2.98
CA VAL A 45 7.37 -11.18 -2.17
C VAL A 45 6.52 -10.00 -2.59
N VAL A 46 7.14 -8.98 -3.15
CA VAL A 46 6.44 -7.83 -3.74
C VAL A 46 5.60 -8.23 -4.95
N LEU A 47 6.07 -9.16 -5.79
CA LEU A 47 5.27 -9.69 -6.89
C LEU A 47 4.12 -10.55 -6.37
N TYR A 48 4.31 -11.31 -5.29
CA TYR A 48 3.22 -12.04 -4.65
C TYR A 48 2.15 -11.07 -4.10
N ASP A 49 2.57 -9.97 -3.49
CA ASP A 49 1.68 -8.90 -3.04
C ASP A 49 0.93 -8.25 -4.22
N GLY A 50 1.64 -7.96 -5.31
CA GLY A 50 1.04 -7.40 -6.53
C GLY A 50 0.00 -8.34 -7.12
N LEU A 51 0.37 -9.62 -7.30
CA LEU A 51 -0.50 -10.66 -7.82
C LEU A 51 -1.76 -10.83 -6.97
N LYS A 52 -1.62 -10.90 -5.64
CA LYS A 52 -2.77 -10.90 -4.71
C LYS A 52 -3.71 -9.73 -4.97
N ASN A 53 -3.17 -8.52 -5.10
CA ASN A 53 -3.98 -7.33 -5.33
C ASN A 53 -4.72 -7.38 -6.67
N PHE A 54 -4.10 -7.91 -7.72
CA PHE A 54 -4.77 -8.13 -9.00
C PHE A 54 -5.83 -9.23 -8.92
N LEU A 55 -5.59 -10.32 -8.18
CA LEU A 55 -6.57 -11.39 -7.96
C LEU A 55 -7.78 -10.94 -7.12
N LEU A 56 -7.61 -9.94 -6.25
CA LEU A 56 -8.72 -9.33 -5.51
C LEU A 56 -9.70 -8.61 -6.45
N VAL A 57 -9.28 -8.13 -7.62
CA VAL A 57 -10.16 -7.42 -8.57
C VAL A 57 -11.29 -8.30 -9.09
N PRO A 58 -11.06 -9.45 -9.76
CA PRO A 58 -12.13 -10.33 -10.21
C PRO A 58 -12.92 -10.90 -9.04
N PHE A 59 -12.29 -11.18 -7.90
CA PHE A 59 -12.99 -11.63 -6.68
C PHE A 59 -14.01 -10.59 -6.18
N LEU A 60 -13.62 -9.32 -6.08
CA LEU A 60 -14.52 -8.24 -5.65
C LEU A 60 -15.62 -7.95 -6.67
N LEU A 61 -15.33 -8.09 -7.97
CA LEU A 61 -16.34 -7.99 -9.02
C LEU A 61 -17.38 -9.12 -8.92
N TRP A 62 -16.93 -10.33 -8.62
CA TRP A 62 -17.80 -11.47 -8.38
C TRP A 62 -18.65 -11.29 -7.11
N VAL A 63 -18.07 -10.84 -6.00
CA VAL A 63 -18.83 -10.51 -4.78
C VAL A 63 -19.86 -9.40 -5.05
N ARG A 64 -19.51 -8.42 -5.89
CA ARG A 64 -20.43 -7.36 -6.28
C ARG A 64 -21.61 -7.88 -7.10
N SER A 65 -21.43 -8.92 -7.92
CA SER A 65 -22.51 -9.48 -8.74
C SER A 65 -23.60 -10.17 -7.91
N TRP A 66 -23.34 -10.48 -6.63
CA TRP A 66 -24.33 -11.02 -5.70
C TRP A 66 -25.34 -9.99 -5.16
N GLY A 67 -25.30 -8.74 -5.62
CA GLY A 67 -26.24 -7.69 -5.18
C GLY A 67 -26.02 -7.28 -3.72
N VAL A 68 -24.78 -7.34 -3.23
CA VAL A 68 -24.44 -6.97 -1.85
C VAL A 68 -24.72 -5.49 -1.55
N ALA A 69 -25.20 -5.21 -0.33
CA ALA A 69 -25.52 -3.86 0.10
C ALA A 69 -24.30 -2.90 0.05
N PRO A 70 -24.53 -1.58 -0.13
CA PRO A 70 -23.46 -0.58 -0.12
C PRO A 70 -22.58 -0.67 1.13
N GLY A 71 -21.26 -0.63 0.95
CA GLY A 71 -20.27 -0.75 2.03
C GLY A 71 -19.77 -2.17 2.29
N ARG A 72 -20.53 -3.22 1.97
CA ARG A 72 -20.10 -4.61 2.20
C ARG A 72 -18.90 -5.01 1.35
N VAL A 73 -18.86 -4.58 0.09
CA VAL A 73 -17.70 -4.82 -0.81
C VAL A 73 -16.41 -4.22 -0.24
N ALA A 74 -16.49 -3.06 0.42
CA ALA A 74 -15.33 -2.43 1.04
C ALA A 74 -14.87 -3.19 2.29
N ALA A 75 -15.79 -3.63 3.14
CA ALA A 75 -15.43 -4.46 4.30
C ALA A 75 -14.83 -5.81 3.88
N ILE A 76 -15.43 -6.47 2.88
CA ILE A 76 -14.90 -7.72 2.32
C ILE A 76 -13.51 -7.52 1.71
N PHE A 77 -13.27 -6.39 1.03
CA PHE A 77 -11.94 -6.04 0.54
C PHE A 77 -10.91 -5.96 1.67
N VAL A 78 -11.21 -5.24 2.76
CA VAL A 78 -10.28 -5.11 3.90
C VAL A 78 -9.96 -6.48 4.52
N ILE A 79 -10.99 -7.30 4.72
CA ILE A 79 -10.83 -8.66 5.27
C ILE A 79 -9.98 -9.52 4.35
N ALA A 80 -10.35 -9.62 3.06
CA ALA A 80 -9.66 -10.45 2.09
C ALA A 80 -8.21 -9.99 1.86
N TYR A 81 -7.98 -8.68 1.80
CA TYR A 81 -6.64 -8.09 1.66
C TYR A 81 -5.74 -8.47 2.84
N ALA A 82 -6.23 -8.32 4.07
CA ALA A 82 -5.46 -8.60 5.27
C ALA A 82 -5.26 -10.12 5.48
N ALA A 83 -6.28 -10.95 5.20
CA ALA A 83 -6.17 -12.40 5.26
C ALA A 83 -5.10 -12.95 4.30
N LEU A 84 -5.10 -12.49 3.04
CA LEU A 84 -4.10 -12.89 2.04
C LEU A 84 -2.72 -12.26 2.30
N ARG A 85 -2.61 -11.25 3.17
CA ARG A 85 -1.33 -10.65 3.55
C ARG A 85 -0.56 -11.49 4.56
N ILE A 86 -1.24 -12.24 5.43
CA ILE A 86 -0.63 -13.11 6.44
C ILE A 86 0.36 -14.13 5.83
N PRO A 87 -0.02 -14.97 4.84
CA PRO A 87 0.91 -15.95 4.28
C PRO A 87 2.08 -15.30 3.53
N ILE A 88 1.84 -14.16 2.89
CA ILE A 88 2.87 -13.40 2.16
C ILE A 88 3.88 -12.80 3.14
N ASP A 89 3.43 -12.33 4.31
CA ASP A 89 4.31 -11.78 5.35
C ASP A 89 5.19 -12.85 6.01
N LEU A 90 4.81 -14.12 6.00
CA LEU A 90 5.68 -15.22 6.45
C LEU A 90 6.94 -15.36 5.58
N LEU A 91 6.85 -14.95 4.31
CA LEU A 91 7.97 -14.98 3.37
C LEU A 91 8.81 -13.69 3.42
N ARG A 92 8.42 -12.70 4.25
CA ARG A 92 9.16 -11.44 4.40
C ARG A 92 10.13 -11.52 5.56
N GLU A 93 11.32 -11.01 5.32
CA GLU A 93 12.30 -10.77 6.36
C GLU A 93 11.99 -9.41 7.00
N TYR A 94 11.33 -9.43 8.16
CA TYR A 94 11.15 -8.23 8.99
C TYR A 94 12.18 -8.24 10.11
N PRO A 95 12.77 -7.10 10.47
CA PRO A 95 13.42 -6.99 11.78
C PRO A 95 12.35 -7.26 12.85
N THR A 96 12.61 -8.25 13.69
CA THR A 96 11.76 -8.61 14.83
C THR A 96 11.52 -7.38 15.70
N SER A 97 10.27 -7.04 16.00
CA SER A 97 9.95 -6.09 17.07
C SER A 97 8.64 -6.43 17.76
N MET A 98 8.61 -6.09 19.05
CA MET A 98 7.58 -6.25 20.07
C MET A 98 6.83 -7.60 20.09
N TRP A 99 7.06 -8.37 21.16
CA TRP A 99 6.40 -9.65 21.47
C TRP A 99 6.71 -10.84 20.55
N GLY A 100 7.76 -10.77 19.73
CA GLY A 100 8.23 -11.91 18.92
C GLY A 100 7.41 -12.17 17.65
N LEU A 101 6.50 -11.26 17.28
CA LEU A 101 5.75 -11.30 16.03
C LEU A 101 6.29 -10.25 15.04
N PRO A 102 6.41 -10.55 13.73
CA PRO A 102 6.73 -9.52 12.73
C PRO A 102 5.70 -8.38 12.74
N ASN A 103 6.14 -7.12 12.77
CA ASN A 103 5.26 -5.93 12.78
C ASN A 103 4.16 -5.95 11.70
N GLY A 104 4.45 -6.55 10.54
CA GLY A 104 3.48 -6.74 9.46
C GLY A 104 2.26 -7.58 9.88
N GLN A 105 2.48 -8.64 10.67
CA GLN A 105 1.41 -9.55 11.10
C GLN A 105 0.44 -8.89 12.08
N MET A 106 0.95 -8.12 13.06
CA MET A 106 0.08 -7.40 14.00
C MET A 106 -0.84 -6.41 13.29
N LEU A 107 -0.30 -5.66 12.32
CA LEU A 107 -1.10 -4.72 11.54
C LEU A 107 -2.17 -5.44 10.71
N ASN A 108 -1.85 -6.57 10.10
CA ASN A 108 -2.83 -7.35 9.33
C ASN A 108 -3.94 -7.90 10.21
N ILE A 109 -3.60 -8.45 11.38
CA ILE A 109 -4.60 -8.96 12.33
C ILE A 109 -5.53 -7.84 12.76
N LEU A 110 -4.98 -6.66 13.07
CA LEU A 110 -5.79 -5.48 13.42
C LEU A 110 -6.70 -5.06 12.26
N MET A 111 -6.20 -5.08 11.02
CA MET A 111 -7.01 -4.79 9.84
C MET A 111 -8.12 -5.81 9.60
N VAL A 112 -7.88 -7.11 9.83
CA VAL A 112 -8.93 -8.14 9.78
C VAL A 112 -10.02 -7.84 10.80
N ILE A 113 -9.65 -7.57 12.05
CA ILE A 113 -10.59 -7.25 13.12
C ILE A 113 -11.41 -6.00 12.77
N ALA A 114 -10.75 -4.93 12.32
CA ALA A 114 -11.42 -3.70 11.90
C ALA A 114 -12.39 -3.95 10.73
N GLY A 115 -12.00 -4.78 9.75
CA GLY A 115 -12.86 -5.18 8.63
C GLY A 115 -14.11 -5.94 9.08
N ILE A 116 -13.96 -6.88 10.03
CA ILE A 116 -15.07 -7.65 10.61
C ILE A 116 -16.03 -6.72 11.36
N ILE A 117 -15.50 -5.80 12.19
CA ILE A 117 -16.32 -4.82 12.92
C ILE A 117 -17.10 -3.95 11.93
N ALA A 118 -16.44 -3.42 10.90
CA ALA A 118 -17.11 -2.61 9.87
C ALA A 118 -18.23 -3.37 9.16
N LEU A 119 -18.01 -4.67 8.86
CA LEU A 119 -19.04 -5.52 8.28
C LEU A 119 -20.21 -5.76 9.25
N ALA A 120 -19.92 -6.07 10.52
CA ALA A 120 -20.92 -6.29 11.55
C ALA A 120 -21.79 -5.05 11.79
N VAL A 121 -21.16 -3.86 11.89
CA VAL A 121 -21.86 -2.58 12.00
C VAL A 121 -22.73 -2.33 10.76
N ASN A 122 -22.19 -2.53 9.55
CA ASN A 122 -22.97 -2.37 8.31
C ASN A 122 -24.22 -3.27 8.28
N ILE A 123 -24.08 -4.53 8.70
CA ILE A 123 -25.20 -5.48 8.78
C ILE A 123 -26.22 -5.03 9.84
N TYR A 124 -25.75 -4.61 11.02
CA TYR A 124 -26.60 -4.19 12.14
C TYR A 124 -27.38 -2.90 11.80
N THR A 125 -26.73 -1.90 11.23
CA THR A 125 -27.38 -0.65 10.80
C THR A 125 -28.35 -0.89 9.63
N ALA A 126 -28.02 -1.79 8.70
CA ALA A 126 -28.92 -2.15 7.60
C ALA A 126 -30.19 -2.86 8.11
N ARG A 127 -30.10 -3.66 9.18
CA ARG A 127 -31.28 -4.25 9.84
C ARG A 127 -32.13 -3.18 10.53
N SER A 128 -31.50 -2.30 11.31
CA SER A 128 -32.20 -1.22 12.03
C SER A 128 -32.94 -0.25 11.08
N LYS A 129 -32.38 0.04 9.90
CA LYS A 129 -33.03 0.89 8.90
C LYS A 129 -34.24 0.20 8.24
N ARG A 130 -34.25 -1.13 8.18
CA ARG A 130 -35.35 -1.93 7.62
C ARG A 130 -36.54 -2.03 8.57
N GLU A 131 -36.31 -1.84 9.87
CA GLU A 131 -37.33 -1.91 10.93
C GLU A 131 -38.00 -0.55 11.22
N ARG A 132 -37.43 0.56 10.76
CA ARG A 132 -38.06 1.88 10.86
C ARG A 132 -38.90 2.14 9.60
N PRO A 133 -40.20 2.46 9.71
CA PRO A 133 -40.96 3.01 8.59
C PRO A 133 -40.27 4.27 8.10
N ASP A 134 -40.02 4.38 6.79
CA ASP A 134 -39.37 5.56 6.23
C ASP A 134 -40.23 6.80 6.49
N PRO A 135 -39.73 7.84 7.19
CA PRO A 135 -40.39 9.13 7.20
C PRO A 135 -40.44 9.71 5.77
N PRO A 136 -41.41 10.57 5.45
CA PRO A 136 -41.58 11.09 4.10
C PRO A 136 -40.27 11.65 3.55
N GLN A 137 -39.90 11.19 2.35
CA GLN A 137 -38.61 11.47 1.71
C GLN A 137 -38.51 12.95 1.32
N ASN A 138 -37.98 13.78 2.21
CA ASN A 138 -37.29 14.99 1.80
C ASN A 138 -35.85 14.60 1.48
N VAL A 139 -35.55 14.43 0.20
CA VAL A 139 -34.19 14.22 -0.30
C VAL A 139 -33.43 15.55 -0.14
N SER A 140 -33.00 15.86 1.08
CA SER A 140 -31.93 16.82 1.26
C SER A 140 -30.62 16.07 1.05
N GLU A 141 -29.93 16.39 -0.04
CA GLU A 141 -28.57 15.93 -0.28
C GLU A 141 -27.67 16.45 0.86
N SER A 142 -27.53 15.65 1.91
CA SER A 142 -26.70 15.96 3.06
C SER A 142 -25.23 15.72 2.71
N GLY A 143 -24.63 16.74 2.10
CA GLY A 143 -23.19 16.86 1.94
C GLY A 143 -22.88 18.17 1.24
N SER A 144 -22.31 19.13 1.97
CA SER A 144 -21.96 20.42 1.39
C SER A 144 -21.03 20.20 0.18
N PRO A 145 -21.40 20.66 -1.03
CA PRO A 145 -20.57 20.49 -2.22
C PRO A 145 -19.16 21.05 -2.03
N GLY A 146 -19.03 22.06 -1.15
CA GLY A 146 -17.77 22.70 -0.77
C GLY A 146 -16.81 21.75 -0.07
N PHE A 147 -17.25 20.95 0.92
CA PHE A 147 -16.36 20.04 1.64
C PHE A 147 -15.80 18.95 0.74
N ARG A 148 -16.63 18.41 -0.16
CA ARG A 148 -16.20 17.39 -1.14
C ARG A 148 -15.15 17.93 -2.12
N ARG A 149 -15.34 19.17 -2.59
CA ARG A 149 -14.38 19.85 -3.47
C ARG A 149 -13.08 20.21 -2.75
N LEU A 150 -13.18 20.66 -1.50
CA LEU A 150 -12.02 20.99 -0.66
C LEU A 150 -11.20 19.73 -0.31
N ALA A 151 -11.86 18.64 0.05
CA ALA A 151 -11.21 17.36 0.32
C ALA A 151 -10.51 16.79 -0.93
N LEU A 152 -11.15 16.90 -2.10
CA LEU A 152 -10.54 16.50 -3.37
C LEU A 152 -9.31 17.37 -3.69
N ALA A 153 -9.42 18.69 -3.55
CA ALA A 153 -8.30 19.62 -3.77
C ALA A 153 -7.14 19.33 -2.82
N ALA A 154 -7.42 19.07 -1.54
CA ALA A 154 -6.41 18.69 -0.57
C ALA A 154 -5.69 17.38 -0.95
N ILE A 155 -6.43 16.35 -1.38
CA ILE A 155 -5.84 15.07 -1.84
C ILE A 155 -4.93 15.26 -3.07
N CYS A 156 -5.26 16.19 -3.97
CA CYS A 156 -4.44 16.46 -5.16
C CYS A 156 -3.23 17.36 -4.86
N ILE A 157 -3.35 18.30 -3.93
CA ILE A 157 -2.30 19.30 -3.66
C ILE A 157 -1.29 18.81 -2.62
N ILE A 158 -1.74 18.06 -1.60
CA ILE A 158 -0.84 17.56 -0.53
C ILE A 158 0.35 16.77 -1.10
N PRO A 159 0.19 15.84 -2.06
CA PRO A 159 1.32 15.12 -2.66
C PRO A 159 2.31 16.01 -3.43
N LEU A 160 1.88 17.19 -3.89
CA LEU A 160 2.73 18.15 -4.61
C LEU A 160 3.57 19.03 -3.67
N VAL A 161 3.20 19.08 -2.38
CA VAL A 161 3.86 19.90 -1.36
C VAL A 161 4.74 19.06 -0.44
N ILE A 162 4.68 17.73 -0.54
CA ILE A 162 5.61 16.85 0.18
C ILE A 162 6.98 16.94 -0.52
N PRO A 163 8.01 17.50 0.13
CA PRO A 163 9.36 17.49 -0.43
C PRO A 163 9.81 16.04 -0.62
N SER A 164 10.17 15.68 -1.85
CA SER A 164 10.67 14.35 -2.25
C SER A 164 11.85 13.86 -1.39
N ASP A 165 12.53 14.81 -0.76
CA ASP A 165 13.81 14.66 -0.08
C ASP A 165 13.61 14.11 1.35
N ALA A 166 12.39 14.18 1.89
CA ALA A 166 12.09 13.80 3.27
C ALA A 166 11.96 12.27 3.47
N THR A 167 11.83 11.47 2.41
CA THR A 167 11.56 10.03 2.52
C THR A 167 12.71 9.11 2.14
N ARG A 168 13.79 9.59 1.50
CA ARG A 168 15.10 8.92 1.36
C ARG A 168 16.08 9.77 0.54
N ASP A 169 17.38 9.54 0.74
CA ASP A 169 18.45 10.12 -0.09
C ASP A 169 18.50 9.43 -1.47
N ILE A 170 17.49 9.75 -2.30
CA ILE A 170 17.33 9.28 -3.68
C ILE A 170 18.56 9.58 -4.57
N PRO A 171 19.25 10.74 -4.46
CA PRO A 171 20.36 11.10 -5.35
C PRO A 171 21.53 10.11 -5.32
N ALA A 172 21.92 9.62 -4.13
CA ALA A 172 23.04 8.71 -3.97
C ALA A 172 22.78 7.31 -4.57
N SER A 173 21.52 6.83 -4.50
CA SER A 173 21.14 5.51 -5.05
C SER A 173 20.90 5.53 -6.56
N TYR A 174 20.45 6.65 -7.13
CA TYR A 174 20.23 6.79 -8.57
C TYR A 174 21.52 7.09 -9.34
N GLY A 175 22.39 7.96 -8.82
CA GLY A 175 23.68 8.29 -9.46
C GLY A 175 24.63 7.09 -9.56
N THR A 176 24.51 6.12 -8.65
CA THR A 176 25.31 4.87 -8.69
C THR A 176 24.79 3.85 -9.70
N ARG A 177 23.49 3.85 -10.04
CA ARG A 177 22.89 2.92 -11.02
C ARG A 177 23.02 3.40 -12.48
N HIS A 178 23.11 4.71 -12.71
CA HIS A 178 23.13 5.29 -14.05
C HIS A 178 24.21 6.37 -14.16
N GLN A 179 25.45 5.95 -14.48
CA GLN A 179 26.56 6.88 -14.74
C GLN A 179 26.23 7.74 -15.97
N GLY A 180 26.24 9.07 -15.80
CA GLY A 180 26.06 10.05 -16.89
C GLY A 180 24.69 10.70 -17.02
N LEU A 181 23.76 10.52 -16.07
CA LEU A 181 22.52 11.31 -16.03
C LEU A 181 22.82 12.73 -15.56
N GLU A 182 22.63 13.72 -16.44
CA GLU A 182 22.66 15.12 -16.08
C GLU A 182 21.32 15.59 -15.47
N HIS A 183 21.44 16.58 -14.60
CA HIS A 183 20.38 17.13 -13.75
C HIS A 183 19.18 17.70 -14.53
N SER A 184 17.99 17.58 -13.94
CA SER A 184 16.80 18.37 -14.31
C SER A 184 16.45 19.29 -13.15
N TRP A 185 15.85 20.45 -13.43
CA TRP A 185 15.41 21.44 -12.43
C TRP A 185 14.56 20.89 -11.28
N MET A 186 14.00 19.69 -11.47
CA MET A 186 13.09 19.00 -10.54
C MET A 186 13.80 18.02 -9.59
N TYR A 187 15.11 17.78 -9.76
CA TYR A 187 15.91 16.91 -8.89
C TYR A 187 17.13 17.65 -8.32
N PRO A 188 17.49 17.43 -7.04
CA PRO A 188 18.66 18.05 -6.43
C PRO A 188 19.96 17.55 -7.08
N ASN A 189 21.02 18.35 -6.96
CA ASN A 189 22.30 18.09 -7.61
C ASN A 189 22.92 16.77 -7.10
N ILE A 190 23.09 15.80 -8.01
CA ILE A 190 23.61 14.47 -7.71
C ILE A 190 25.05 14.55 -7.15
N ALA A 191 25.83 15.55 -7.56
CA ALA A 191 27.19 15.76 -7.06
C ALA A 191 27.23 16.08 -5.56
N GLU A 192 26.30 16.90 -5.06
CA GLU A 192 26.20 17.23 -3.63
C GLU A 192 25.79 16.01 -2.80
N GLY A 193 24.88 15.17 -3.33
CA GLY A 193 24.45 13.94 -2.67
C GLY A 193 25.58 12.91 -2.53
N LEU A 194 26.44 12.79 -3.55
CA LEU A 194 27.61 11.90 -3.53
C LEU A 194 28.68 12.39 -2.54
N GLU A 195 29.01 13.69 -2.55
CA GLU A 195 29.96 14.27 -1.59
C GLU A 195 29.48 14.17 -0.13
N LYS A 196 28.17 14.24 0.11
CA LYS A 196 27.58 14.08 1.43
C LYS A 196 27.66 12.63 1.91
N ALA A 197 27.36 11.67 1.03
CA ALA A 197 27.48 10.25 1.32
C ALA A 197 28.94 9.81 1.57
N GLU A 198 29.92 10.43 0.90
CA GLU A 198 31.35 10.20 1.16
C GLU A 198 31.79 10.78 2.51
N ARG A 199 31.35 12.01 2.85
CA ARG A 199 31.63 12.62 4.16
C ARG A 199 31.02 11.86 5.33
N GLU A 200 29.82 11.31 5.19
CA GLU A 200 29.19 10.47 6.21
C GLU A 200 29.91 9.12 6.39
N LYS A 201 30.47 8.55 5.31
CA LYS A 201 31.32 7.35 5.39
C LYS A 201 32.67 7.59 6.07
N GLU A 202 33.26 8.78 5.91
CA GLU A 202 34.52 9.15 6.58
C GLU A 202 34.32 9.50 8.07
N GLN A 203 33.17 10.07 8.45
CA GLN A 203 32.86 10.39 9.86
C GLN A 203 32.35 9.19 10.68
N GLY A 204 31.89 8.13 10.03
CA GLY A 204 31.39 6.91 10.68
C GLY A 204 32.42 5.80 10.90
N ARG A 205 33.73 6.10 10.86
CA ARG A 205 34.83 5.14 10.99
C ARG A 205 35.67 5.35 12.24
#